data_AF-A0A0R3LUN6-F1
#
_entry.id   AF-A0A0R3LUN6-F1
#
_cell.length_a   1.000
_cell.length_b   1.000
_cell.length_c   1.000
_cell.angle_alpha   90.00
_cell.angle_beta   90.00
_cell.angle_gamma   90.00
#
_symmetry.space_group_name_H-M   'P 1'
#
loop_
_entity.id
_entity.type
_entity.pdbx_description
1 polymer ?
#
loop_
_entity_poly.entity_id
_entity_poly.type
_entity_poly.pdbx_seq_one_letter_code
_entity_poly.pdbx_strand_id
1 'polypeptide(L)'
;MWLPMLTPGGHVLAMTEAELQWRALGDPRLAAYAASPLPAWLWTADGKRILWANAAGARVLGAASAATLAEKAFGPADRHRRQIARLA
;
A
#
# COMPACT_ATOMS: atom_id res chain seq x y z
N MET A 1 -35.34 2.60 21.27
CA MET A 1 -35.19 1.23 20.75
C MET A 1 -34.44 1.32 19.44
N TRP A 2 -33.13 1.17 19.46
CA TRP A 2 -32.25 1.21 18.28
C TRP A 2 -31.50 -0.10 18.18
N LEU A 3 -31.63 -0.80 17.05
CA LEU A 3 -30.59 -1.59 16.38
C LEU A 3 -31.09 -1.95 14.97
N PRO A 4 -30.19 -1.96 13.98
CA PRO A 4 -29.87 -3.27 13.43
C PRO A 4 -28.36 -3.52 13.41
N MET A 5 -28.03 -4.77 13.75
CA MET A 5 -26.72 -5.35 13.65
C MET A 5 -26.23 -5.27 12.19
N LEU A 6 -25.05 -4.69 11.99
CA LEU A 6 -24.26 -4.93 10.79
C LEU A 6 -23.36 -6.15 11.04
N THR A 7 -23.42 -7.03 10.06
CA THR A 7 -22.87 -8.39 9.95
C THR A 7 -21.36 -8.48 10.19
N PRO A 8 -20.85 -9.60 10.74
CA PRO A 8 -19.42 -9.89 10.80
C PRO A 8 -18.96 -10.43 9.44
N GLY A 9 -18.69 -9.52 8.51
CA GLY A 9 -18.13 -9.82 7.20
C GLY A 9 -16.92 -8.93 6.99
N GLY A 10 -15.72 -9.47 7.20
CA GLY A 10 -14.47 -8.75 7.08
C GLY A 10 -14.23 -8.24 5.66
N HIS A 11 -14.65 -7.01 5.39
CA HIS A 11 -13.94 -6.18 4.45
C HIS A 11 -12.60 -5.89 5.12
N VAL A 12 -11.51 -6.44 4.60
CA VAL A 12 -10.22 -5.73 4.71
C VAL A 12 -10.54 -4.35 4.19
N LEU A 13 -10.69 -3.39 5.11
CA LEU A 13 -11.27 -2.08 4.85
C LEU A 13 -10.60 -1.52 3.60
N ALA A 14 -11.39 -0.98 2.67
CA ALA A 14 -10.88 -0.10 1.63
C ALA A 14 -10.16 1.04 2.37
N MET A 15 -8.87 0.86 2.59
CA MET A 15 -8.06 1.70 3.46
C MET A 15 -7.81 2.98 2.69
N THR A 16 -8.28 4.10 3.24
CA THR A 16 -8.23 5.37 2.54
C THR A 16 -6.78 5.81 2.36
N GLU A 17 -6.51 6.61 1.32
CA GLU A 17 -5.18 7.16 1.10
C GLU A 17 -4.70 7.98 2.31
N ALA A 18 -5.61 8.73 2.95
CA ALA A 18 -5.33 9.48 4.17
C ALA A 18 -4.89 8.57 5.33
N GLU A 19 -5.57 7.45 5.56
CA GLU A 19 -5.17 6.48 6.59
C GLU A 19 -3.83 5.83 6.29
N LEU A 20 -3.56 5.54 5.01
CA LEU A 20 -2.28 4.96 4.60
C LEU A 20 -1.11 5.92 4.84
N GLN A 21 -1.30 7.20 4.50
CA GLN A 21 -0.30 8.23 4.74
C GLN A 21 -0.16 8.54 6.24
N TRP A 22 -1.25 8.58 6.99
CA TRP A 22 -1.21 8.76 8.44
C TRP A 22 -0.39 7.66 9.14
N ARG A 23 -0.62 6.39 8.77
CA ARG A 23 0.16 5.26 9.29
C ARG A 23 1.64 5.37 8.94
N ALA A 24 1.96 5.84 7.74
CA ALA A 24 3.33 6.07 7.32
C ALA A 24 4.02 7.20 8.08
N LEU A 25 3.30 8.28 8.40
CA LEU A 25 3.83 9.35 9.25
C LEU A 25 4.13 8.88 10.69
N GLY A 26 3.52 7.78 11.13
CA GLY A 26 3.79 7.15 12.43
C GLY A 26 5.11 6.36 12.52
N ASP A 27 5.70 5.93 11.40
CA ASP A 27 7.04 5.32 11.38
C ASP A 27 8.06 6.35 10.84
N PRO A 28 9.06 6.78 11.63
CA PRO A 28 10.06 7.76 11.20
C PRO A 28 10.77 7.39 9.89
N ARG A 29 10.93 6.09 9.61
CA ARG A 29 11.58 5.61 8.38
C ARG A 29 10.71 5.84 7.16
N LEU A 30 9.39 5.83 7.30
CA LEU A 30 8.45 6.11 6.21
C LEU A 30 8.15 7.61 6.12
N ALA A 31 8.03 8.29 7.26
CA ALA A 31 7.79 9.73 7.35
C ALA A 31 8.82 10.54 6.56
N ALA A 32 10.10 10.14 6.59
CA ALA A 32 11.17 10.77 5.81
C ALA A 32 10.93 10.76 4.28
N TYR A 33 10.12 9.82 3.78
CA TYR A 33 9.83 9.67 2.35
C TYR A 33 8.40 10.05 1.96
N ALA A 34 7.51 10.35 2.92
CA ALA A 34 6.10 10.58 2.65
C ALA A 34 5.84 11.75 1.69
N ALA A 35 6.55 12.86 1.87
CA ALA A 35 6.50 14.04 0.99
C ALA A 35 7.69 14.14 0.02
N SER A 36 8.55 13.11 -0.02
CA SER A 36 9.76 13.13 -0.86
C SER A 36 9.39 12.99 -2.34
N PRO A 37 10.12 13.68 -3.26
CA PRO A 37 9.97 13.48 -4.69
C PRO A 37 10.60 12.15 -5.16
N LEU A 38 11.41 11.50 -4.33
CA LEU A 38 12.02 10.21 -4.65
C LEU A 38 10.98 9.09 -4.54
N PRO A 39 10.83 8.21 -5.54
CA PRO A 39 9.92 7.07 -5.44
C PRO A 39 10.28 6.14 -4.28
N ALA A 40 9.31 5.87 -3.40
CA ALA A 40 9.46 4.94 -2.28
C ALA A 40 8.21 4.06 -2.12
N TRP A 41 8.41 2.79 -1.79
CA TRP A 41 7.34 1.83 -1.52
C TRP A 41 7.80 0.71 -0.58
N LEU A 42 6.85 0.12 0.13
CA LEU A 42 7.03 -1.05 0.96
C LEU A 42 6.23 -2.22 0.39
N TRP A 43 6.86 -3.38 0.28
CA TRP A 43 6.24 -4.62 -0.16
C TRP A 43 5.98 -5.57 1.01
N THR A 44 5.02 -6.48 0.85
CA THR A 44 5.05 -7.74 1.62
C THR A 44 6.32 -8.52 1.26
N ALA A 45 6.86 -9.30 2.20
CA ALA A 45 8.07 -10.09 1.97
C ALA A 45 7.90 -11.09 0.80
N ASP A 46 6.68 -11.61 0.56
CA ASP A 46 6.37 -12.50 -0.56
C ASP A 46 6.18 -11.78 -1.92
N GLY A 47 6.31 -10.45 -1.91
CA GLY A 47 6.23 -9.57 -3.08
C GLY A 47 4.84 -9.51 -3.72
N LYS A 48 3.79 -10.01 -3.06
CA LYS A 48 2.44 -10.06 -3.68
C LYS A 48 1.69 -8.73 -3.59
N ARG A 49 2.03 -7.87 -2.62
CA ARG A 49 1.29 -6.64 -2.34
C ARG A 49 2.22 -5.50 -1.97
N ILE A 50 1.78 -4.30 -2.30
CA ILE A 50 2.33 -3.05 -1.77
C ILE A 50 1.60 -2.74 -0.46
N LEU A 51 2.35 -2.54 0.61
CA LEU A 51 1.83 -2.13 1.92
C LEU A 51 1.73 -0.60 2.03
N TRP A 52 2.62 0.11 1.35
CA TRP A 52 2.67 1.56 1.31
C TRP A 52 3.45 2.06 0.10
N ALA A 53 3.08 3.22 -0.43
CA ALA A 53 3.89 3.97 -1.38
C ALA A 53 3.66 5.48 -1.18
N ASN A 54 4.67 6.30 -1.44
CA ASN A 54 4.46 7.74 -1.60
C ASN A 54 3.88 8.05 -2.98
N ALA A 55 3.49 9.31 -3.22
CA ALA A 55 2.88 9.71 -4.48
C ALA A 55 3.79 9.47 -5.70
N ALA A 56 5.09 9.69 -5.56
CA ALA A 56 6.06 9.41 -6.63
C ALA A 56 6.15 7.91 -6.94
N GLY A 57 6.18 7.06 -5.90
CA GLY A 57 6.18 5.60 -6.01
C GLY A 57 4.91 5.06 -6.65
N ALA A 58 3.75 5.61 -6.29
CA ALA A 58 2.48 5.23 -6.88
C ALA A 58 2.45 5.43 -8.41
N ARG A 59 2.99 6.56 -8.88
CA ARG A 59 3.10 6.86 -10.32
C ARG A 59 4.02 5.90 -11.05
N VAL A 60 5.16 5.55 -10.45
CA VAL A 60 6.11 4.57 -11.05
C VAL A 60 5.47 3.19 -11.19
N LEU A 61 4.64 2.79 -10.23
CA LEU A 61 3.92 1.51 -10.24
C LEU A 61 2.64 1.54 -11.10
N GLY A 62 2.38 2.65 -11.80
CA GLY A 62 1.25 2.81 -12.71
C GLY A 62 -0.11 2.92 -12.02
N ALA A 63 -0.14 3.42 -10.78
CA ALA A 63 -1.38 3.59 -10.02
C ALA A 63 -1.71 5.08 -9.83
N ALA A 64 -3.00 5.36 -9.71
CA ALA A 64 -3.50 6.73 -9.49
C ALA A 64 -3.24 7.22 -8.06
N SER A 65 -3.11 6.30 -7.09
CA SER A 65 -2.95 6.60 -5.67
C SER A 65 -2.31 5.44 -4.91
N ALA A 66 -1.88 5.70 -3.68
CA ALA A 66 -1.38 4.64 -2.80
C ALA A 66 -2.50 3.66 -2.38
N ALA A 67 -3.75 4.14 -2.27
CA ALA A 67 -4.92 3.30 -1.98
C ALA A 67 -5.21 2.31 -3.12
N THR A 68 -5.15 2.76 -4.37
CA THR A 68 -5.33 1.87 -5.55
C THR A 68 -4.22 0.82 -5.66
N LEU A 69 -3.00 1.10 -5.15
CA LEU A 69 -1.95 0.09 -5.03
C LEU A 69 -2.20 -0.93 -3.92
N ALA A 70 -2.75 -0.51 -2.79
CA ALA A 70 -3.01 -1.40 -1.66
C ALA A 70 -4.02 -2.50 -2.01
N GLU A 71 -4.94 -2.21 -2.94
CA GLU A 71 -5.93 -3.18 -3.46
C GLU A 71 -5.36 -4.09 -4.55
N LYS A 72 -4.22 -3.74 -5.14
CA LYS A 72 -3.62 -4.48 -6.27
C LYS A 72 -2.81 -5.68 -5.78
N ALA A 73 -3.15 -6.86 -6.30
CA ALA A 73 -2.33 -8.06 -6.18
C ALA A 73 -1.37 -8.17 -7.38
N PHE A 74 -0.09 -8.38 -7.10
CA PHE A 74 0.95 -8.55 -8.11
C PHE A 74 1.19 -10.03 -8.40
N GLY A 75 0.86 -10.44 -9.64
CA GLY A 75 1.07 -11.80 -10.12
C GLY A 75 2.55 -12.17 -10.30
N PRO A 76 2.89 -13.46 -10.43
CA PRO A 76 4.28 -13.92 -10.53
C PRO A 76 5.02 -13.44 -11.80
N ALA A 77 4.29 -13.04 -12.85
CA ALA A 77 4.86 -12.45 -14.05
C ALA A 77 5.24 -10.97 -13.89
N ASP A 78 4.77 -10.31 -12.83
CA ASP A 78 5.07 -8.90 -12.59
C ASP A 78 6.59 -8.68 -12.40
N ARG A 79 7.14 -7.67 -13.08
CA ARG A 79 8.58 -7.39 -13.06
C ARG A 79 9.04 -6.90 -11.69
N HIS A 80 8.25 -6.05 -11.04
CA HIS A 80 8.59 -5.49 -9.73
C HIS A 80 8.58 -6.59 -8.67
N ARG A 81 7.56 -7.46 -8.67
CA ARG A 81 7.52 -8.62 -7.76
C ARG A 81 8.74 -9.53 -7.92
N ARG A 82 9.12 -9.87 -9.16
CA ARG A 82 10.29 -10.73 -9.43
C ARG A 82 11.61 -10.11 -8.97
N GLN A 83 11.73 -8.79 -9.06
CA GLN A 83 12.89 -8.09 -8.54
C GLN A 83 12.93 -8.17 -7.01
N ILE A 84 11.82 -7.88 -6.33
CA ILE A 84 11.74 -7.93 -4.86
C ILE A 84 12.02 -9.34 -4.33
N ALA A 85 11.44 -10.38 -4.95
CA ALA A 85 11.67 -11.78 -4.56
C ALA A 85 13.12 -12.26 -4.73
N ARG A 86 13.98 -11.50 -5.43
CA ARG A 86 15.43 -11.79 -5.54
C ARG A 86 16.28 -11.06 -4.49
N LEU A 87 15.71 -10.08 -3.79
CA LEU A 87 16.41 -9.24 -2.81
C LEU A 87 16.14 -9.65 -1.36
N ALA A 88 15.17 -10.54 -1.14
CA ALA A 88 14.82 -11.14 0.15
C ALA A 88 15.37 -12.56 0.24
#